data_AF-A0A7R9SYL0-F1
#
_entry.id   AF-A0A7R9SYL0-F1
#
_cell.length_a   1.000
_cell.length_b   1.000
_cell.length_c   1.000
_cell.angle_alpha   90.00
_cell.angle_beta   90.00
_cell.angle_gamma   90.00
#
_symmetry.space_group_name_H-M   'P 1'
#
loop_
_entity.id
_entity.type
_entity.pdbx_description
1 polymer ?
#
loop_
_entity_poly.entity_id
_entity_poly.type
_entity_poly.pdbx_seq_one_letter_code
_entity_poly.pdbx_strand_id
1 'polypeptide(L)'
;LALTGLSWKSTSTRIPESEEPGGAQVDAPWCAEELSRNFAREVTWLWEAVRGVNGTVCACAVFVENEDGTLRRLLHAGRAYDTAAASNFDAPVACPSLVRLALDTSKGQYWANTVLFPDAPETLKGLGLPPKARGLLVQPSEKYAVVLTTDAVRGLSRVDQAWLADIADKLASTS
;
A
#
# COMPACT_ATOMS: atom_id res chain seq x y z
N LEU A 1 45.94 -18.04 27.24
CA LEU A 1 44.51 -17.71 27.09
C LEU A 1 44.27 -17.32 25.65
N ALA A 2 43.74 -18.22 24.83
CA ALA A 2 43.46 -17.98 23.41
C ALA A 2 41.98 -17.63 23.24
N LEU A 3 41.71 -16.43 22.72
CA LEU A 3 40.37 -15.98 22.31
C LEU A 3 40.08 -16.52 20.90
N THR A 4 39.36 -17.64 20.80
CA THR A 4 38.87 -18.16 19.52
C THR A 4 37.39 -18.52 19.64
N GLY A 5 36.51 -17.69 19.07
CA GLY A 5 35.07 -17.99 19.13
C GLY A 5 34.10 -17.03 18.43
N LEU A 6 34.56 -16.07 17.63
CA LEU A 6 33.64 -15.22 16.85
C LEU A 6 33.66 -15.65 15.38
N SER A 7 32.78 -16.59 15.04
CA SER A 7 32.45 -16.86 13.64
C SER A 7 31.41 -15.84 13.18
N TRP A 8 31.80 -14.95 12.27
CA TRP A 8 30.86 -14.11 11.52
C TRP A 8 30.00 -15.01 10.62
N LYS A 9 28.78 -15.32 11.05
CA LYS A 9 27.75 -15.84 10.13
C LYS A 9 27.15 -14.64 9.40
N SER A 10 27.63 -14.41 8.17
CA SER A 10 26.93 -13.56 7.22
C SER A 10 25.54 -14.15 6.99
N THR A 11 24.53 -13.59 7.64
CA THR A 11 23.12 -13.86 7.32
C THR A 11 22.84 -13.19 5.99
N SER A 12 23.08 -13.93 4.90
CA SER A 12 22.57 -13.54 3.59
C SER A 12 21.07 -13.25 3.72
N THR A 13 20.67 -12.01 3.41
CA THR A 13 19.28 -11.60 3.42
C THR A 13 18.53 -12.46 2.41
N ARG A 14 17.69 -13.37 2.92
CA ARG A 14 16.84 -14.21 2.07
C ARG A 14 15.94 -13.28 1.27
N ILE A 15 16.07 -13.32 -0.06
CA ILE A 15 15.17 -12.61 -0.96
C ILE A 15 13.76 -13.13 -0.66
N PRO A 16 12.81 -12.25 -0.33
CA PRO A 16 11.45 -12.69 -0.02
C PRO A 16 10.86 -13.31 -1.28
N GLU A 17 10.27 -14.51 -1.11
CA GLU A 17 9.67 -15.26 -2.21
C GLU A 17 8.42 -14.50 -2.67
N SER A 18 8.46 -14.04 -3.93
CA SER A 18 7.36 -13.32 -4.58
C SER A 18 6.39 -14.33 -5.20
N GLU A 19 5.10 -14.07 -5.04
CA GLU A 19 4.00 -14.85 -5.61
C GLU A 19 3.18 -13.95 -6.54
N GLU A 20 2.64 -14.50 -7.63
CA GLU A 20 1.85 -13.70 -8.57
C GLU A 20 0.62 -13.10 -7.86
N PRO A 21 0.52 -11.75 -7.76
CA PRO A 21 -0.50 -11.08 -6.94
C PRO A 21 -1.92 -11.19 -7.55
N GLY A 22 -2.03 -11.69 -8.78
CA GLY A 22 -3.27 -11.79 -9.54
C GLY A 22 -3.83 -10.43 -9.96
N GLY A 23 -5.12 -10.42 -10.30
CA GLY A 23 -5.85 -9.20 -10.65
C GLY A 23 -5.52 -8.61 -12.02
N ALA A 24 -6.21 -7.52 -12.37
CA ALA A 24 -6.05 -6.83 -13.64
C ALA A 24 -4.92 -5.79 -13.56
N GLN A 25 -4.07 -5.74 -14.58
CA GLN A 25 -3.08 -4.67 -14.69
C GLN A 25 -3.79 -3.35 -15.05
N VAL A 26 -3.45 -2.28 -14.34
CA VAL A 26 -3.81 -0.92 -14.71
C VAL A 26 -2.61 -0.32 -15.45
N ASP A 27 -2.79 0.03 -16.72
CA ASP A 27 -1.69 0.46 -17.61
C ASP A 27 -1.10 1.82 -17.21
N ALA A 28 -1.96 2.73 -16.75
CA ALA A 28 -1.58 4.05 -16.24
C ALA A 28 -2.24 4.30 -14.88
N PRO A 29 -1.58 5.00 -13.95
CA PRO A 29 -2.20 5.40 -12.69
C PRO A 29 -3.52 6.13 -12.94
N TRP A 30 -4.60 5.62 -12.36
CA TRP A 30 -5.88 6.30 -12.35
C TRP A 30 -5.86 7.35 -11.23
N CYS A 31 -6.35 8.55 -11.54
CA CYS A 31 -6.51 9.65 -10.60
C CYS A 31 -7.96 10.16 -10.66
N ALA A 32 -8.51 10.57 -9.53
CA ALA A 32 -9.81 11.25 -9.50
C ALA A 32 -9.73 12.57 -10.29
N GLU A 33 -10.77 12.88 -11.07
CA GLU A 33 -10.74 14.00 -12.03
C GLU A 33 -10.71 15.37 -11.35
N GLU A 34 -11.24 15.48 -10.13
CA GLU A 34 -11.35 16.75 -9.40
C GLU A 34 -10.07 17.14 -8.66
N LEU A 35 -9.01 16.32 -8.76
CA LEU A 35 -7.73 16.62 -8.13
C LEU A 35 -7.07 17.83 -8.79
N SER A 36 -6.50 18.70 -7.96
CA SER A 36 -5.65 19.79 -8.47
C SER A 36 -4.49 19.20 -9.26
N ARG A 37 -4.03 19.87 -10.33
CA ARG A 37 -2.92 19.39 -11.16
C ARG A 37 -1.66 19.11 -10.34
N ASN A 38 -1.40 19.93 -9.31
CA ASN A 38 -0.28 19.74 -8.41
C ASN A 38 -0.45 18.46 -7.58
N PHE A 39 -1.62 18.27 -6.98
CA PHE A 39 -1.88 17.07 -6.19
C PHE A 39 -1.83 15.80 -7.04
N ALA A 40 -2.46 15.81 -8.22
CA ALA A 40 -2.39 14.72 -9.20
C ALA A 40 -0.94 14.34 -9.57
N ARG A 41 -0.07 15.34 -9.74
CA ARG A 41 1.36 15.12 -9.97
C ARG A 41 2.05 14.48 -8.77
N GLU A 42 1.77 14.95 -7.55
CA GLU A 42 2.39 14.39 -6.34
C GLU A 42 1.94 12.94 -6.07
N VAL A 43 0.66 12.61 -6.26
CA VAL A 43 0.18 11.22 -6.09
C VAL A 43 0.68 10.29 -7.19
N THR A 44 0.87 10.79 -8.41
CA THR A 44 1.52 10.02 -9.48
C THR A 44 3.00 9.80 -9.18
N TRP A 45 3.69 10.84 -8.68
CA TRP A 45 5.09 10.74 -8.25
C TRP A 45 5.27 9.74 -7.11
N LEU A 46 4.33 9.66 -6.14
CA LEU A 46 4.34 8.64 -5.10
C LEU A 46 4.46 7.24 -5.74
N TRP A 47 3.59 6.91 -6.71
CA TRP A 47 3.64 5.60 -7.36
C TRP A 47 4.99 5.34 -8.04
N GLU A 48 5.52 6.34 -8.75
CA GLU A 48 6.82 6.24 -9.43
C GLU A 48 7.99 6.06 -8.46
N ALA A 49 7.95 6.76 -7.33
CA ALA A 49 8.96 6.64 -6.28
C ALA A 49 8.90 5.24 -5.66
N VAL A 50 7.72 4.78 -5.24
CA VAL A 50 7.57 3.48 -4.56
C VAL A 50 7.97 2.32 -5.47
N ARG A 51 7.50 2.28 -6.71
CA ARG A 51 7.86 1.23 -7.67
C ARG A 51 9.36 1.25 -8.01
N GLY A 52 10.00 2.42 -7.97
CA GLY A 52 11.42 2.58 -8.26
C GLY A 52 12.32 2.09 -7.13
N VAL A 53 11.86 2.22 -5.88
CA VAL A 53 12.61 1.80 -4.69
C VAL A 53 12.36 0.34 -4.34
N ASN A 54 11.14 -0.17 -4.52
CA ASN A 54 10.77 -1.52 -4.13
C ASN A 54 9.96 -2.25 -5.21
N GLY A 55 10.61 -3.20 -5.88
CA GLY A 55 10.01 -4.00 -6.96
C GLY A 55 8.95 -5.02 -6.50
N THR A 56 8.77 -5.24 -5.19
CA THR A 56 7.71 -6.12 -4.68
C THR A 56 6.36 -5.43 -4.59
N VAL A 57 6.32 -4.10 -4.67
CA VAL A 57 5.06 -3.33 -4.61
C VAL A 57 4.28 -3.56 -5.91
N CYS A 58 3.08 -4.12 -5.77
CA CYS A 58 2.24 -4.51 -6.90
C CYS A 58 1.02 -3.62 -7.09
N ALA A 59 0.60 -2.87 -6.07
CA ALA A 59 -0.41 -1.83 -6.20
C ALA A 59 -0.24 -0.73 -5.15
N CYS A 60 -0.73 0.46 -5.50
CA CYS A 60 -0.77 1.65 -4.64
C CYS A 60 -2.12 2.34 -4.82
N ALA A 61 -2.77 2.67 -3.70
CA ALA A 61 -3.99 3.44 -3.69
C ALA A 61 -3.93 4.52 -2.61
N VAL A 62 -4.53 5.67 -2.89
CA VAL A 62 -4.65 6.77 -1.92
C VAL A 62 -6.14 7.01 -1.68
N PHE A 63 -6.54 7.04 -0.42
CA PHE A 63 -7.93 7.24 -0.01
C PHE A 63 -8.06 8.48 0.88
N VAL A 64 -9.27 9.06 0.88
CA VAL A 64 -9.74 10.04 1.87
C VAL A 64 -11.00 9.48 2.53
N GLU A 65 -11.16 9.68 3.83
CA GLU A 65 -12.38 9.30 4.55
C GLU A 65 -13.43 10.40 4.37
N ASN A 66 -14.62 10.02 3.92
CA ASN A 66 -15.80 10.88 3.85
C ASN A 66 -16.43 11.03 5.23
N GLU A 67 -17.32 12.02 5.41
CA GLU A 67 -18.02 12.26 6.68
C GLU A 67 -18.87 11.06 7.15
N ASP A 68 -19.35 10.23 6.22
CA ASP A 68 -20.13 9.02 6.51
C ASP A 68 -19.25 7.80 6.87
N GLY A 69 -17.93 7.96 6.90
CA GLY A 69 -16.96 6.91 7.20
C GLY A 69 -16.64 5.99 6.02
N THR A 70 -17.14 6.28 4.82
CA THR A 70 -16.71 5.61 3.59
C THR A 70 -15.36 6.15 3.10
N LEU A 71 -14.64 5.36 2.32
CA LEU A 71 -13.38 5.75 1.72
C LEU A 71 -13.61 6.11 0.25
N ARG A 72 -13.23 7.33 -0.12
CA ARG A 72 -13.15 7.75 -1.52
C ARG A 72 -11.72 7.57 -2.01
N ARG A 73 -11.55 6.95 -3.19
CA ARG A 73 -10.24 6.75 -3.81
C ARG A 73 -9.84 7.97 -4.62
N LEU A 74 -8.60 8.42 -4.44
CA LEU A 74 -8.00 9.54 -5.18
C LEU A 74 -6.97 9.06 -6.22
N LEU A 75 -6.31 7.94 -5.93
CA LEU A 75 -5.32 7.31 -6.80
C LEU A 75 -5.52 5.79 -6.78
N HIS A 76 -5.39 5.15 -7.94
CA HIS A 76 -5.07 3.72 -8.05
C HIS A 76 -3.95 3.50 -9.05
N ALA A 77 -2.93 2.74 -8.69
CA ALA A 77 -1.84 2.39 -9.58
C ALA A 77 -1.40 0.93 -9.38
N GLY A 78 -0.81 0.34 -10.42
CA GLY A 78 -0.37 -1.06 -10.41
C GLY A 78 -1.51 -2.00 -10.78
N ARG A 79 -1.79 -2.97 -9.92
CA ARG A 79 -2.83 -3.98 -10.16
C ARG A 79 -4.13 -3.67 -9.41
N ALA A 80 -5.25 -3.97 -10.04
CA ALA A 80 -6.60 -3.92 -9.48
C ALA A 80 -7.08 -5.33 -9.14
N TYR A 81 -8.12 -5.45 -8.32
CA TYR A 81 -8.69 -6.76 -7.95
C TYR A 81 -9.12 -7.58 -9.19
N ASP A 82 -9.84 -6.94 -10.11
CA ASP A 82 -10.24 -7.46 -11.41
C ASP A 82 -10.52 -6.30 -12.38
N THR A 83 -10.99 -6.60 -13.60
CA THR A 83 -11.31 -5.59 -14.61
C THR A 83 -12.52 -4.72 -14.26
N ALA A 84 -13.46 -5.24 -13.46
CA ALA A 84 -14.63 -4.49 -13.01
C ALA A 84 -14.24 -3.46 -11.95
N ALA A 85 -13.38 -3.84 -11.00
CA ALA A 85 -12.79 -2.93 -10.03
C ALA A 85 -11.99 -1.83 -10.72
N ALA A 86 -11.19 -2.17 -11.73
CA ALA A 86 -10.43 -1.19 -12.52
C ALA A 86 -11.31 -0.17 -13.26
N SER A 87 -12.56 -0.54 -13.54
CA SER A 87 -13.53 0.32 -14.24
C SER A 87 -14.37 1.17 -13.30
N ASN A 88 -14.23 1.01 -11.97
CA ASN A 88 -15.10 1.63 -10.98
C ASN A 88 -14.34 2.23 -9.79
N PHE A 89 -13.18 2.85 -10.06
CA PHE A 89 -12.35 3.40 -8.99
C PHE A 89 -12.92 4.63 -8.27
N ASP A 90 -13.83 5.37 -8.91
CA ASP A 90 -14.43 6.58 -8.34
C ASP A 90 -15.55 6.29 -7.32
N ALA A 91 -16.08 5.06 -7.31
CA ALA A 91 -17.10 4.67 -6.34
C ALA A 91 -16.53 4.64 -4.91
N PRO A 92 -17.17 5.32 -3.94
CA PRO A 92 -16.83 5.19 -2.52
C PRO A 92 -16.99 3.74 -2.05
N VAL A 93 -16.12 3.32 -1.14
CA VAL A 93 -16.12 1.96 -0.59
C VAL A 93 -16.26 2.01 0.93
N ALA A 94 -16.88 0.99 1.52
CA ALA A 94 -16.90 0.87 2.98
C ALA A 94 -15.47 0.71 3.51
N CYS A 95 -15.14 1.38 4.62
CA CYS A 95 -13.82 1.27 5.26
C CYS A 95 -13.64 -0.12 5.90
N PRO A 96 -12.74 -0.99 5.39
CA PRO A 96 -12.54 -2.32 5.97
C PRO A 96 -11.89 -2.26 7.36
N SER A 97 -12.09 -3.29 8.19
CA SER A 97 -11.61 -3.35 9.58
C SER A 97 -10.11 -3.08 9.71
N LEU A 98 -9.30 -3.63 8.81
CA LEU A 98 -7.85 -3.43 8.80
C LEU A 98 -7.47 -1.98 8.55
N VAL A 99 -8.11 -1.30 7.59
CA VAL A 99 -7.87 0.11 7.30
C VAL A 99 -8.35 0.99 8.46
N ARG A 100 -9.56 0.72 8.96
CA ARG A 100 -10.14 1.41 10.12
C ARG A 100 -9.20 1.37 11.32
N LEU A 101 -8.58 0.21 11.62
CA LEU A 101 -7.60 0.10 12.70
C LEU A 101 -6.41 1.05 12.52
N ALA A 102 -5.88 1.21 11.30
CA ALA A 102 -4.78 2.13 11.04
C ALA A 102 -5.21 3.59 11.18
N LEU A 103 -6.40 3.94 10.67
CA LEU A 103 -6.98 5.28 10.78
C LEU A 103 -7.24 5.66 12.24
N ASP A 104 -7.93 4.80 13.00
CA ASP A 104 -8.30 5.05 14.40
C ASP A 104 -7.08 5.18 15.32
N THR A 105 -6.00 4.45 15.01
CA THR A 105 -4.75 4.54 15.77
C THR A 105 -3.81 5.65 15.29
N SER A 106 -4.12 6.26 14.14
CA SER A 106 -3.28 7.22 13.42
C SER A 106 -1.82 6.73 13.28
N LYS A 107 -1.65 5.41 13.12
CA LYS A 107 -0.34 4.75 13.01
C LYS A 107 -0.31 3.86 11.79
N GLY A 108 0.81 3.88 11.08
CA GLY A 108 1.08 2.96 9.99
C GLY A 108 0.99 1.51 10.45
N GLN A 109 0.21 0.69 9.74
CA GLN A 109 0.02 -0.73 10.01
C GLN A 109 0.49 -1.56 8.83
N TYR A 110 1.38 -2.51 9.08
CA TYR A 110 1.90 -3.42 8.06
C TYR A 110 1.57 -4.88 8.37
N TRP A 111 0.65 -5.45 7.59
CA TRP A 111 0.36 -6.87 7.57
C TRP A 111 1.30 -7.57 6.60
N ALA A 112 2.47 -7.97 7.13
CA ALA A 112 3.56 -8.52 6.32
C ALA A 112 3.27 -9.90 5.68
N ASN A 113 2.19 -10.56 6.08
CA ASN A 113 1.68 -11.78 5.46
C ASN A 113 0.16 -11.80 5.56
N THR A 114 -0.53 -11.33 4.52
CA THR A 114 -2.00 -11.23 4.44
C THR A 114 -2.71 -12.56 4.70
N VAL A 115 -2.11 -13.69 4.35
CA VAL A 115 -2.69 -15.03 4.57
C VAL A 115 -2.91 -15.35 6.05
N LEU A 116 -2.18 -14.68 6.95
CA LEU A 116 -2.36 -14.86 8.40
C LEU A 116 -3.55 -14.07 8.96
N PHE A 117 -4.20 -13.23 8.15
CA PHE A 117 -5.27 -12.33 8.59
C PHE A 117 -6.57 -12.69 7.86
N PRO A 118 -7.59 -13.19 8.58
CA PRO A 118 -8.84 -13.64 7.96
C PRO A 118 -9.60 -12.51 7.25
N ASP A 119 -9.44 -11.27 7.69
CA ASP A 119 -10.11 -10.09 7.12
C ASP A 119 -9.40 -9.56 5.85
N ALA A 120 -8.20 -10.06 5.53
CA ALA A 120 -7.41 -9.53 4.42
C ALA A 120 -8.06 -9.73 3.05
N PRO A 121 -8.65 -10.90 2.70
CA PRO A 121 -9.30 -11.08 1.40
C PRO A 121 -10.45 -10.09 1.15
N GLU A 122 -11.31 -9.89 2.15
CA GLU A 122 -12.42 -8.92 2.05
C GLU A 122 -11.91 -7.47 2.03
N THR A 123 -10.83 -7.17 2.75
CA THR A 123 -10.16 -5.86 2.69
C THR A 123 -9.60 -5.59 1.28
N LEU A 124 -8.86 -6.55 0.71
CA LEU A 124 -8.28 -6.42 -0.63
C LEU A 124 -9.38 -6.25 -1.69
N LYS A 125 -10.44 -7.03 -1.61
CA LYS A 125 -11.61 -6.92 -2.49
C LYS A 125 -12.33 -5.58 -2.34
N GLY A 126 -12.66 -5.18 -1.11
CA GLY A 126 -13.35 -3.93 -0.82
C GLY A 126 -12.57 -2.70 -1.27
N LEU A 127 -11.23 -2.74 -1.18
CA LEU A 127 -10.36 -1.68 -1.67
C LEU A 127 -9.97 -1.83 -3.14
N GLY A 128 -10.49 -2.81 -3.88
CA GLY A 128 -10.15 -3.05 -5.28
C GLY A 128 -8.67 -3.36 -5.53
N LEU A 129 -7.96 -3.88 -4.52
CA LEU A 129 -6.53 -4.23 -4.56
C LEU A 129 -6.33 -5.68 -5.06
N PRO A 130 -5.11 -6.08 -5.44
CA PRO A 130 -4.87 -7.41 -6.01
C PRO A 130 -5.28 -8.55 -5.04
N PRO A 131 -6.00 -9.58 -5.51
CA PRO A 131 -6.64 -10.58 -4.65
C PRO A 131 -5.65 -11.48 -3.89
N LYS A 132 -4.41 -11.64 -4.42
CA LYS A 132 -3.38 -12.49 -3.83
C LYS A 132 -2.17 -11.69 -3.34
N ALA A 133 -2.34 -10.39 -3.07
CA ALA A 133 -1.30 -9.60 -2.43
C ALA A 133 -0.85 -10.28 -1.13
N ARG A 134 0.47 -10.39 -0.92
CA ARG A 134 1.10 -11.04 0.24
C ARG A 134 1.38 -10.09 1.39
N GLY A 135 1.56 -8.81 1.10
CA GLY A 135 1.68 -7.77 2.12
C GLY A 135 0.65 -6.67 1.88
N LEU A 136 0.20 -6.07 2.98
CA LEU A 136 -0.66 -4.88 2.97
C LEU A 136 -0.07 -3.88 3.96
N LEU A 137 0.21 -2.67 3.50
CA LEU A 137 0.56 -1.53 4.33
C LEU A 137 -0.57 -0.51 4.22
N VAL A 138 -1.02 0.01 5.36
CA VAL A 138 -1.88 1.19 5.43
C VAL A 138 -1.13 2.24 6.23
N GLN A 139 -0.85 3.38 5.59
CA GLN A 139 -0.14 4.50 6.15
C GLN A 139 -1.09 5.71 6.22
N PRO A 140 -1.67 5.99 7.41
CA PRO A 140 -2.52 7.16 7.59
C PRO A 140 -1.67 8.43 7.63
N SER A 141 -2.29 9.55 7.25
CA SER A 141 -1.84 10.92 7.47
C SER A 141 -3.00 11.76 8.01
N GLU A 142 -2.82 13.08 8.16
CA GLU A 142 -3.88 13.97 8.64
C GLU A 142 -5.14 13.99 7.74
N LYS A 143 -4.97 13.71 6.43
CA LYS A 143 -6.05 13.84 5.44
C LYS A 143 -6.28 12.58 4.62
N TYR A 144 -5.26 11.73 4.47
CA TYR A 144 -5.28 10.64 3.51
C TYR A 144 -4.81 9.34 4.13
N ALA A 145 -5.18 8.23 3.52
CA ALA A 145 -4.60 6.92 3.78
C ALA A 145 -3.91 6.43 2.51
N VAL A 146 -2.59 6.25 2.59
CA VAL A 146 -1.82 5.59 1.54
C VAL A 146 -1.86 4.10 1.80
N VAL A 147 -2.35 3.32 0.84
CA VAL A 147 -2.46 1.88 0.93
C VAL A 147 -1.61 1.24 -0.15
N LEU A 148 -0.74 0.32 0.27
CA LEU A 148 0.21 -0.35 -0.60
C LEU A 148 0.11 -1.85 -0.42
N THR A 149 0.26 -2.59 -1.52
CA THR A 149 0.32 -4.05 -1.49
C THR A 149 1.63 -4.56 -2.06
N THR A 150 2.16 -5.63 -1.47
CA THR A 150 3.34 -6.35 -1.99
C THR A 150 2.98 -7.75 -2.46
N ASP A 151 3.69 -8.23 -3.46
CA ASP A 151 3.61 -9.60 -3.97
C ASP A 151 4.44 -10.62 -3.16
N ALA A 152 5.29 -10.13 -2.26
CA ALA A 152 6.14 -10.93 -1.39
C ALA A 152 5.81 -10.76 0.10
N VAL A 153 5.97 -11.83 0.88
CA VAL A 153 5.87 -11.80 2.34
C VAL A 153 7.02 -10.97 2.91
N ARG A 154 6.71 -10.01 3.79
CA ARG A 154 7.69 -9.04 4.32
C ARG A 154 8.42 -8.28 3.20
N GLY A 155 7.73 -7.98 2.09
CA GLY A 155 8.27 -7.20 0.97
C GLY A 155 8.72 -5.78 1.33
N LEU A 156 8.24 -5.22 2.45
CA LEU A 156 8.64 -3.90 2.95
C LEU A 156 9.51 -4.00 4.20
N SER A 157 10.70 -3.41 4.15
CA SER A 157 11.57 -3.23 5.30
C SER A 157 11.05 -2.14 6.25
N ARG A 158 11.67 -2.01 7.43
CA ARG A 158 11.34 -0.91 8.35
C ARG A 158 11.73 0.46 7.80
N VAL A 159 12.80 0.50 6.99
CA VAL A 159 13.24 1.74 6.34
C VAL A 159 12.22 2.16 5.29
N ASP A 160 11.71 1.21 4.50
CA ASP A 160 10.64 1.47 3.54
C ASP A 160 9.39 2.00 4.23
N GLN A 161 8.98 1.36 5.34
CA GLN A 161 7.81 1.79 6.11
C GLN A 161 7.96 3.21 6.67
N ALA A 162 9.13 3.56 7.22
CA ALA A 162 9.39 4.90 7.73
C ALA A 162 9.38 5.94 6.59
N TRP A 163 10.05 5.63 5.48
CA TRP A 163 10.05 6.49 4.30
C TRP A 163 8.65 6.69 3.70
N LEU A 164 7.82 5.65 3.69
CA LEU A 164 6.43 5.72 3.25
C LEU A 164 5.56 6.58 4.18
N ALA A 165 5.84 6.57 5.49
CA ALA A 165 5.21 7.49 6.43
C ALA A 165 5.53 8.95 6.08
N ASP A 166 6.80 9.28 5.84
CA ASP A 166 7.22 10.62 5.43
C ASP A 166 6.53 11.06 4.12
N ILE A 167 6.34 10.15 3.17
CA ILE A 167 5.62 10.46 1.93
C ILE A 167 4.13 10.71 2.19
N ALA A 168 3.48 9.93 3.04
CA ALA A 168 2.08 10.13 3.38
C ALA A 168 1.85 11.52 4.03
N ASP A 169 2.77 11.95 4.89
CA ASP A 169 2.74 13.27 5.52
C ASP A 169 3.01 14.39 4.50
N LYS A 170 3.97 14.20 3.58
CA LYS A 170 4.20 15.12 2.46
C LYS A 170 2.92 15.31 1.63
N LEU A 171 2.21 14.23 1.32
CA LEU A 171 0.95 14.31 0.57
C LEU A 171 -0.12 15.10 1.32
N ALA A 172 -0.24 14.93 2.64
CA ALA A 172 -1.19 15.71 3.46
C ALA A 172 -0.91 17.23 3.45
N SER A 173 0.37 17.60 3.34
CA SER A 173 0.80 19.00 3.22
C SER A 173 0.55 19.61 1.83
N THR A 174 0.32 18.77 0.82
CA THR A 174 0.05 19.22 -0.55
C THR A 174 -1.44 19.61 -0.66
N SER A 175 -1.70 20.88 -0.98
CA SER A 175 -3.06 21.43 -1.16
C SER A 175 -3.37 21.64 -2.65
#